data_AF-A0A0F8ZGU1-F1
#
_entry.id   AF-A0A0F8ZGU1-F1
#
_cell.length_a   1.000
_cell.length_b   1.000
_cell.length_c   1.000
_cell.angle_alpha   90.00
_cell.angle_beta   90.00
_cell.angle_gamma   90.00
#
_symmetry.space_group_name_H-M   'P 1'
#
loop_
_entity.id
_entity.type
_entity.pdbx_description
1 polymer ?
#
loop_
_entity_poly.entity_id
_entity_poly.type
_entity_poly.pdbx_seq_one_letter_code
_entity_poly.pdbx_strand_id
1 'polypeptide(L)'
;KAILAAEARESARKAREIVRERKGALAGHGLPGKLRDCTSRDVDKCELYLVEGDSAGGSAEGGRLREFQAILPLRGKIINAYKSREDKVLANEEVRSMISAIGAGIGEDVDVSKRRYGKIVIMTDADVDGSHIRTLLLCFFYRQMYELVSKGHIYVAQPPLFRVKSKKDTYYIQTEEEMKNQLLELGLGESVLDAGDGRTIEGKQMAELARAMATMEDSLVALERRGISLRAHALRQDPVTLKLPVFHVFIGTQEHWFTTRNELDAFRAAQEEKTGGELAVSDTEAERPTTDGNGQAMRTLTIVELHEVRTINNMLADMAKMGFSLTDLIPEERTGTEEPRFQLRRGEPTTGLDPIRA
;
A
#
# COMPACT_ATOMS: atom_id res chain seq x y z
N LYS A 1 -40.74 -14.51 13.10
CA LYS A 1 -39.28 -14.72 12.87
C LYS A 1 -38.96 -16.17 12.47
N ALA A 2 -39.41 -17.20 13.21
CA ALA A 2 -39.15 -18.60 12.86
C ALA A 2 -39.76 -19.05 11.50
N ILE A 3 -40.99 -18.62 11.19
CA ILE A 3 -41.68 -18.94 9.92
C ILE A 3 -40.90 -18.36 8.71
N LEU A 4 -40.53 -17.08 8.77
CA LEU A 4 -39.72 -16.43 7.73
C LEU A 4 -38.36 -17.11 7.52
N ALA A 5 -37.76 -17.67 8.56
CA ALA A 5 -36.51 -18.41 8.45
C ALA A 5 -36.71 -19.78 7.80
N ALA A 6 -37.84 -20.45 8.07
CA ALA A 6 -38.20 -21.71 7.43
C ALA A 6 -38.48 -21.52 5.92
N GLU A 7 -39.27 -20.50 5.57
CA GLU A 7 -39.53 -20.13 4.16
C GLU A 7 -38.25 -19.78 3.41
N ALA A 8 -37.32 -19.04 4.05
CA ALA A 8 -36.03 -18.71 3.47
C ALA A 8 -35.16 -19.96 3.21
N ARG A 9 -35.17 -20.93 4.13
CA ARG A 9 -34.47 -22.21 3.95
C ARG A 9 -35.07 -23.05 2.83
N GLU A 10 -36.40 -23.12 2.76
CA GLU A 10 -37.08 -23.85 1.68
C GLU A 10 -36.82 -23.21 0.31
N SER A 11 -36.84 -21.88 0.24
CA SER A 11 -36.51 -21.12 -0.97
C SER A 11 -35.05 -21.33 -1.39
N ALA A 12 -34.12 -21.32 -0.44
CA ALA A 12 -32.72 -21.63 -0.71
C ALA A 12 -32.54 -23.08 -1.21
N ARG A 13 -33.24 -24.06 -0.60
CA ARG A 13 -33.22 -25.46 -1.04
C ARG A 13 -33.71 -25.60 -2.48
N LYS A 14 -34.86 -25.00 -2.82
CA LYS A 14 -35.40 -24.99 -4.19
C LYS A 14 -34.42 -24.33 -5.17
N ALA A 15 -33.79 -23.23 -4.78
CA ALA A 15 -32.80 -22.57 -5.62
C ALA A 15 -31.53 -23.43 -5.85
N ARG A 16 -31.08 -24.18 -4.83
CA ARG A 16 -29.99 -25.17 -4.97
C ARG A 16 -30.40 -26.34 -5.88
N GLU A 17 -31.63 -26.84 -5.74
CA GLU A 17 -32.20 -27.88 -6.60
C GLU A 17 -32.21 -27.44 -8.06
N ILE A 18 -32.62 -26.22 -8.39
CA ILE A 18 -32.59 -25.69 -9.77
C ILE A 18 -31.16 -25.66 -10.34
N VAL A 19 -30.17 -25.29 -9.52
CA VAL A 19 -28.74 -25.32 -9.92
C VAL A 19 -28.25 -26.75 -10.12
N ARG A 20 -28.81 -27.73 -9.38
CA ARG A 20 -28.50 -29.16 -9.47
C ARG A 20 -29.22 -29.85 -10.63
N GLU A 21 -30.47 -29.54 -10.92
CA GLU A 21 -31.30 -30.17 -11.95
C GLU A 21 -30.80 -29.88 -13.37
N ARG A 22 -30.11 -28.74 -13.58
CA ARG A 22 -29.34 -28.52 -14.81
C ARG A 22 -28.19 -29.50 -15.01
N LYS A 23 -27.84 -30.33 -14.01
CA LYS A 23 -26.89 -31.45 -14.12
C LYS A 23 -27.57 -32.81 -14.40
N GLY A 24 -28.90 -32.88 -14.53
CA GLY A 24 -29.65 -34.12 -14.75
C GLY A 24 -29.54 -34.69 -16.17
N ALA A 25 -29.67 -36.02 -16.31
CA ALA A 25 -29.33 -36.86 -17.48
C ALA A 25 -30.01 -36.53 -18.84
N LEU A 26 -30.91 -35.55 -18.91
CA LEU A 26 -31.55 -35.08 -20.15
C LEU A 26 -31.39 -33.58 -20.44
N ALA A 27 -30.74 -32.82 -19.56
CA ALA A 27 -30.31 -31.46 -19.87
C ALA A 27 -28.88 -31.52 -20.40
N GLY A 28 -28.65 -31.06 -21.63
CA GLY A 28 -27.33 -31.08 -22.27
C GLY A 28 -26.25 -30.53 -21.33
N HIS A 29 -25.02 -31.06 -21.47
CA HIS A 29 -23.80 -30.64 -20.78
C HIS A 29 -23.49 -29.14 -20.99
N GLY A 30 -24.32 -28.27 -20.42
CA GLY A 30 -24.34 -26.85 -20.70
C GLY A 30 -23.39 -26.13 -19.79
N LEU A 31 -22.10 -26.20 -20.11
CA LEU A 31 -21.18 -25.16 -19.66
C LEU A 31 -21.79 -23.79 -20.01
N PRO A 32 -21.59 -22.75 -19.17
CA PRO A 32 -22.12 -21.42 -19.46
C PRO A 32 -21.71 -21.00 -20.88
N GLY A 33 -22.63 -20.48 -21.70
CA GLY A 33 -22.31 -20.13 -23.10
C GLY A 33 -21.22 -19.06 -23.25
N LYS A 34 -20.97 -18.30 -22.17
CA LYS A 34 -19.89 -17.33 -22.07
C LYS A 34 -18.54 -17.91 -21.62
N LEU A 35 -18.51 -19.14 -21.11
CA LEU A 35 -17.27 -19.80 -20.70
C LEU A 35 -16.45 -20.16 -21.96
N ARG A 36 -15.21 -19.73 -21.98
CA ARG A 36 -14.20 -20.17 -22.96
C ARG A 36 -13.34 -21.24 -22.31
N ASP A 37 -13.75 -22.49 -22.48
CA ASP A 37 -13.14 -23.63 -21.80
C ASP A 37 -11.73 -23.96 -22.33
N CYS A 38 -10.95 -24.70 -21.54
CA CYS A 38 -9.66 -25.27 -21.92
C CYS A 38 -9.83 -26.69 -22.49
N THR A 39 -8.84 -27.19 -23.25
CA THR A 39 -8.92 -28.53 -23.87
C THR A 39 -8.46 -29.65 -22.95
N SER A 40 -7.58 -29.36 -21.99
CA SER A 40 -7.08 -30.35 -21.03
C SER A 40 -8.16 -30.79 -20.05
N ARG A 41 -8.06 -32.05 -19.60
CA ARG A 41 -8.88 -32.65 -18.55
C ARG A 41 -8.11 -32.87 -17.24
N ASP A 42 -6.82 -32.50 -17.22
CA ASP A 42 -5.97 -32.59 -16.03
C ASP A 42 -6.30 -31.42 -15.09
N VAL A 43 -7.17 -31.69 -14.11
CA VAL A 43 -7.75 -30.68 -13.21
C VAL A 43 -6.66 -29.83 -12.55
N ASP A 44 -5.57 -30.43 -12.07
CA ASP A 44 -4.56 -29.71 -11.30
C ASP A 44 -3.74 -28.73 -12.13
N LYS A 45 -3.65 -28.94 -13.46
CA LYS A 45 -3.05 -28.00 -14.39
C LYS A 45 -4.02 -26.94 -14.90
N CYS A 46 -5.31 -27.26 -14.94
CA CYS A 46 -6.31 -26.37 -15.51
C CYS A 46 -6.59 -25.16 -14.59
N GLU A 47 -6.65 -23.98 -15.21
CA GLU A 47 -6.83 -22.69 -14.55
C GLU A 47 -8.10 -22.02 -15.09
N LEU A 48 -8.93 -21.45 -14.22
CA LEU A 48 -10.08 -20.64 -14.59
C LEU A 48 -9.84 -19.18 -14.22
N TYR A 49 -9.84 -18.29 -15.21
CA TYR A 49 -9.73 -16.86 -15.02
C TYR A 49 -11.12 -16.23 -15.01
N LEU A 50 -11.47 -15.59 -13.90
CA LEU A 50 -12.66 -14.74 -13.77
C LEU A 50 -12.27 -13.31 -14.14
N VAL A 51 -12.82 -12.80 -15.24
CA VAL A 51 -12.42 -11.50 -15.81
C VAL A 51 -13.56 -10.50 -15.81
N GLU A 52 -13.23 -9.23 -15.63
CA GLU A 52 -14.20 -8.13 -15.64
C GLU A 52 -14.60 -7.72 -17.06
N GLY A 53 -15.85 -8.02 -17.43
CA GLY A 53 -16.44 -7.63 -18.70
C GLY A 53 -15.92 -8.40 -19.93
N ASP A 54 -16.55 -8.11 -21.07
CA ASP A 54 -16.21 -8.73 -22.35
C ASP A 54 -14.90 -8.17 -22.94
N SER A 55 -14.49 -6.96 -22.54
CA SER A 55 -13.26 -6.32 -23.00
C SER A 55 -12.01 -7.07 -22.50
N ALA A 56 -11.91 -7.24 -21.18
CA ALA A 56 -10.87 -8.07 -20.59
C ALA A 56 -11.04 -9.55 -21.02
N GLY A 57 -12.28 -10.01 -21.18
CA GLY A 57 -12.61 -11.33 -21.74
C GLY A 57 -11.99 -11.60 -23.10
N GLY A 58 -12.15 -10.69 -24.06
CA GLY A 58 -11.58 -10.84 -25.41
C GLY A 58 -10.06 -10.81 -25.41
N SER A 59 -9.46 -9.92 -24.62
CA SER A 59 -8.00 -9.83 -24.48
C SER A 59 -7.40 -11.09 -23.84
N ALA A 60 -8.05 -11.58 -22.77
CA ALA A 60 -7.65 -12.81 -22.10
C ALA A 60 -7.86 -14.04 -23.00
N GLU A 61 -8.96 -14.09 -23.77
CA GLU A 61 -9.20 -15.18 -24.73
C GLU A 61 -8.12 -15.22 -25.83
N GLY A 62 -7.69 -14.07 -26.34
CA GLY A 62 -6.63 -13.98 -27.35
C GLY A 62 -5.24 -14.33 -26.82
N GLY A 63 -4.95 -14.02 -25.55
CA GLY A 63 -3.64 -14.25 -24.93
C GLY A 63 -3.48 -15.60 -24.22
N ARG A 64 -4.56 -16.35 -24.00
CA ARG A 64 -4.52 -17.57 -23.19
C ARG A 64 -3.85 -18.75 -23.90
N LEU A 65 -3.26 -19.61 -23.09
CA LEU A 65 -2.91 -20.97 -23.51
C LEU A 65 -4.16 -21.85 -23.44
N ARG A 66 -4.77 -22.08 -24.61
CA ARG A 66 -6.02 -22.86 -24.78
C ARG A 66 -5.96 -24.27 -24.19
N GLU A 67 -4.77 -24.81 -24.02
CA GLU A 67 -4.55 -26.13 -23.44
C GLU A 67 -5.07 -26.22 -22.01
N PHE A 68 -4.73 -25.27 -21.14
CA PHE A 68 -5.03 -25.36 -19.70
C PHE A 68 -5.71 -24.12 -19.11
N GLN A 69 -5.81 -23.00 -19.83
CA GLN A 69 -6.42 -21.77 -19.31
C GLN A 69 -7.83 -21.59 -19.86
N ALA A 70 -8.83 -21.56 -18.99
CA ALA A 70 -10.22 -21.23 -19.29
C ALA A 70 -10.56 -19.81 -18.84
N ILE A 71 -11.42 -19.10 -19.57
CA ILE A 71 -11.82 -17.72 -19.27
C ILE A 71 -13.33 -17.66 -19.07
N LEU A 72 -13.77 -17.04 -17.96
CA LEU A 72 -15.17 -16.74 -17.69
C LEU A 72 -15.34 -15.22 -17.52
N PRO A 73 -15.85 -14.51 -18.53
CA PRO A 73 -16.17 -13.10 -18.40
C PRO A 73 -17.40 -12.89 -17.51
N LEU A 74 -17.27 -11.94 -16.59
CA LEU A 74 -18.32 -11.52 -15.67
C LEU A 74 -18.86 -10.15 -16.09
N ARG A 75 -20.18 -10.03 -16.22
CA ARG A 75 -20.81 -8.77 -16.65
C ARG A 75 -21.48 -8.07 -15.47
N GLY A 76 -21.19 -6.79 -15.32
CA GLY A 76 -21.76 -5.95 -14.26
C GLY A 76 -21.23 -6.29 -12.86
N LYS A 77 -21.79 -5.63 -11.85
CA LYS A 77 -21.41 -5.85 -10.45
C LYS A 77 -22.06 -7.12 -9.91
N ILE A 78 -21.25 -8.00 -9.32
CA ILE A 78 -21.71 -9.24 -8.70
C ILE A 78 -22.63 -8.90 -7.51
N ILE A 79 -23.69 -9.68 -7.33
CA ILE A 79 -24.57 -9.52 -6.17
C ILE A 79 -23.79 -9.75 -4.87
N ASN A 80 -23.97 -8.87 -3.88
CA ASN A 80 -23.35 -9.06 -2.58
C ASN A 80 -23.95 -10.27 -1.87
N ALA A 81 -23.21 -11.39 -1.89
CA ALA A 81 -23.62 -12.66 -1.31
C ALA A 81 -23.62 -12.68 0.22
N TYR A 82 -23.00 -11.68 0.87
CA TYR A 82 -22.98 -11.56 2.32
C TYR A 82 -24.25 -10.89 2.85
N LYS A 83 -24.73 -9.84 2.17
CA LYS A 83 -25.94 -9.08 2.55
C LYS A 83 -27.22 -9.70 1.98
N SER A 84 -27.14 -10.32 0.80
CA SER A 84 -28.30 -10.85 0.10
C SER A 84 -28.67 -12.23 0.60
N ARG A 85 -29.96 -12.56 0.52
CA ARG A 85 -30.45 -13.91 0.80
C ARG A 85 -29.96 -14.89 -0.27
N GLU A 86 -29.77 -16.14 0.13
CA GLU A 86 -29.16 -17.19 -0.70
C GLU A 86 -29.95 -17.47 -1.98
N ASP A 87 -31.29 -17.49 -1.92
CA ASP A 87 -32.19 -17.60 -3.06
C ASP A 87 -31.93 -16.51 -4.12
N LYS A 88 -31.75 -15.26 -3.68
CA LYS A 88 -31.45 -14.14 -4.57
C LYS A 88 -30.06 -14.23 -5.20
N VAL A 89 -29.08 -14.75 -4.44
CA VAL A 89 -27.71 -14.99 -4.92
C VAL A 89 -27.71 -16.09 -5.99
N LEU A 90 -28.43 -17.18 -5.75
CA LEU A 90 -28.56 -18.30 -6.70
C LEU A 90 -29.42 -17.97 -7.92
N ALA A 91 -30.34 -17.00 -7.82
CA ALA A 91 -31.10 -16.51 -8.97
C ALA A 91 -30.23 -15.71 -9.96
N ASN A 92 -29.11 -15.14 -9.51
CA ASN A 92 -28.22 -14.33 -10.34
C ASN A 92 -27.52 -15.21 -11.40
N GLU A 93 -27.54 -14.75 -12.65
CA GLU A 93 -26.97 -15.49 -13.80
C GLU A 93 -25.44 -15.61 -13.73
N GLU A 94 -24.75 -14.56 -13.28
CA GLU A 94 -23.28 -14.54 -13.13
C GLU A 94 -22.83 -15.57 -12.10
N VAL A 95 -23.52 -15.60 -10.96
CA VAL A 95 -23.29 -16.58 -9.89
C VAL A 95 -23.56 -18.01 -10.38
N ARG A 96 -24.68 -18.25 -11.07
CA ARG A 96 -24.99 -19.58 -11.63
C ARG A 96 -23.95 -20.03 -12.65
N SER A 97 -23.49 -19.11 -13.49
CA SER A 97 -22.46 -19.39 -14.48
C SER A 97 -21.16 -19.79 -13.81
N MET A 98 -20.75 -19.08 -12.76
CA MET A 98 -19.55 -19.39 -11.99
C MET A 98 -19.64 -20.75 -11.29
N ILE A 99 -20.76 -21.04 -10.61
CA ILE A 99 -20.98 -22.34 -9.96
C ILE A 99 -20.91 -23.50 -10.97
N SER A 100 -21.56 -23.33 -12.12
CA SER A 100 -21.55 -24.32 -13.21
C SER A 100 -20.15 -24.53 -13.78
N ALA A 101 -19.42 -23.45 -14.05
CA ALA A 101 -18.06 -23.51 -14.58
C ALA A 101 -17.11 -24.25 -13.63
N ILE A 102 -17.14 -23.93 -12.33
CA ILE A 102 -16.27 -24.51 -11.31
C ILE A 102 -16.58 -25.99 -11.06
N GLY A 103 -17.87 -26.35 -11.04
CA GLY A 103 -18.32 -27.74 -10.91
C GLY A 103 -18.35 -28.31 -9.49
N ALA A 104 -17.75 -27.64 -8.51
CA ALA A 104 -17.56 -28.13 -7.14
C ALA A 104 -18.83 -28.11 -6.24
N GLY A 105 -19.99 -27.63 -6.71
CA GLY A 105 -21.19 -27.50 -5.85
C GLY A 105 -21.22 -26.20 -5.06
N ILE A 106 -22.17 -26.04 -4.13
CA ILE A 106 -22.37 -24.80 -3.35
C ILE A 106 -22.91 -25.08 -1.94
N GLY A 107 -22.52 -24.26 -0.98
CA GLY A 107 -22.95 -24.33 0.41
C GLY A 107 -22.47 -25.62 1.09
N GLU A 108 -23.41 -26.40 1.61
CA GLU A 108 -23.14 -27.67 2.29
C GLU A 108 -22.80 -28.81 1.30
N ASP A 109 -23.19 -28.66 0.03
CA ASP A 109 -22.96 -29.67 -1.02
C ASP A 109 -21.63 -29.47 -1.77
N VAL A 110 -20.72 -28.67 -1.21
CA VAL A 110 -19.41 -28.39 -1.84
C VAL A 110 -18.52 -29.63 -1.76
N ASP A 111 -18.10 -30.10 -2.93
CA ASP A 111 -17.17 -31.20 -3.12
C ASP A 111 -16.01 -30.74 -4.02
N VAL A 112 -14.87 -30.45 -3.39
CA VAL A 112 -13.67 -29.94 -4.06
C VAL A 112 -13.04 -30.97 -5.00
N SER A 113 -13.34 -32.27 -4.83
CA SER A 113 -12.85 -33.33 -5.73
C SER A 113 -13.54 -33.28 -7.11
N LYS A 114 -14.74 -32.71 -7.18
CA LYS A 114 -15.51 -32.51 -8.41
C LYS A 114 -15.19 -31.21 -9.15
N ARG A 115 -14.22 -30.42 -8.66
CA ARG A 115 -13.79 -29.18 -9.31
C ARG A 115 -13.25 -29.47 -10.71
N ARG A 116 -13.51 -28.57 -11.66
CA ARG A 116 -13.01 -28.67 -13.03
C ARG A 116 -11.63 -28.04 -13.22
N TYR A 117 -11.25 -27.13 -12.32
CA TYR A 117 -10.01 -26.36 -12.40
C TYR A 117 -9.29 -26.41 -11.05
N GLY A 118 -7.98 -26.62 -11.09
CA GLY A 118 -7.10 -26.67 -9.94
C GLY A 118 -6.83 -25.28 -9.37
N LYS A 119 -6.86 -24.26 -10.23
CA LYS A 119 -6.74 -22.85 -9.84
C LYS A 119 -7.92 -22.04 -10.38
N ILE A 120 -8.46 -21.17 -9.54
CA ILE A 120 -9.45 -20.17 -9.92
C ILE A 120 -8.82 -18.82 -9.64
N VAL A 121 -8.52 -18.08 -10.70
CA VAL A 121 -7.80 -16.80 -10.67
C VAL A 121 -8.79 -15.66 -10.87
N ILE A 122 -8.90 -14.77 -9.89
CA ILE A 122 -9.66 -13.53 -9.98
C ILE A 122 -8.77 -12.48 -10.65
N MET A 123 -9.13 -12.07 -11.86
CA MET A 123 -8.39 -11.08 -12.64
C MET A 123 -9.29 -9.87 -12.90
N THR A 124 -9.19 -8.89 -12.00
CA THR A 124 -9.93 -7.62 -12.01
C THR A 124 -8.98 -6.46 -12.23
N ASP A 125 -9.50 -5.33 -12.70
CA ASP A 125 -8.69 -4.14 -12.93
C ASP A 125 -8.13 -3.55 -11.61
N ALA A 126 -7.01 -2.82 -11.74
CA ALA A 126 -6.32 -2.17 -10.63
C ALA A 126 -6.94 -0.80 -10.29
N ASP A 127 -8.27 -0.74 -10.24
CA ASP A 127 -9.03 0.44 -9.89
C ASP A 127 -10.00 0.17 -8.72
N VAL A 128 -10.78 1.19 -8.36
CA VAL A 128 -11.74 1.11 -7.25
C VAL A 128 -12.86 0.09 -7.56
N ASP A 129 -13.34 0.02 -8.80
CA ASP A 129 -14.43 -0.88 -9.18
C ASP A 129 -13.98 -2.35 -9.27
N GLY A 130 -12.78 -2.61 -9.80
CA GLY A 130 -12.14 -3.91 -9.77
C GLY A 130 -11.87 -4.38 -8.33
N SER A 131 -11.47 -3.48 -7.43
CA SER A 131 -11.34 -3.80 -6.00
C SER A 131 -12.68 -4.18 -5.36
N HIS A 132 -13.78 -3.55 -5.76
CA HIS A 132 -15.12 -3.89 -5.31
C HIS A 132 -15.55 -5.27 -5.84
N ILE A 133 -15.36 -5.55 -7.13
CA ILE A 133 -15.71 -6.83 -7.74
C ILE A 133 -14.89 -7.96 -7.12
N ARG A 134 -13.59 -7.76 -6.93
CA ARG A 134 -12.71 -8.70 -6.22
C ARG A 134 -13.25 -9.01 -4.82
N THR A 135 -13.63 -7.98 -4.07
CA THR A 135 -14.20 -8.16 -2.73
C THR A 135 -15.52 -8.94 -2.75
N LEU A 136 -16.39 -8.66 -3.71
CA LEU A 136 -17.67 -9.37 -3.88
C LEU A 136 -17.47 -10.85 -4.24
N LEU A 137 -16.51 -11.15 -5.11
CA LEU A 137 -16.14 -12.52 -5.46
C LEU A 137 -15.53 -13.26 -4.27
N LEU A 138 -14.61 -12.63 -3.53
CA LEU A 138 -14.02 -13.22 -2.32
C LEU A 138 -15.10 -13.48 -1.26
N CYS A 139 -16.05 -12.55 -1.07
CA CYS A 139 -17.19 -12.75 -0.18
C CYS A 139 -18.08 -13.92 -0.63
N PHE A 140 -18.32 -14.05 -1.93
CA PHE A 140 -19.05 -15.19 -2.49
C PHE A 140 -18.33 -16.51 -2.19
N PHE A 141 -17.03 -16.62 -2.52
CA PHE A 141 -16.25 -17.83 -2.26
C PHE A 141 -16.20 -18.16 -0.78
N TYR A 142 -15.94 -17.16 0.08
CA TYR A 142 -15.92 -17.35 1.52
C TYR A 142 -17.26 -17.85 2.07
N ARG A 143 -18.39 -17.33 1.58
CA ARG A 143 -19.72 -17.68 2.10
C ARG A 143 -20.26 -18.98 1.54
N GLN A 144 -20.02 -19.24 0.25
CA GLN A 144 -20.73 -20.27 -0.53
C GLN A 144 -19.83 -21.43 -0.96
N MET A 145 -18.51 -21.25 -0.99
CA MET A 145 -17.53 -22.24 -1.45
C MET A 145 -16.27 -22.21 -0.58
N TYR A 146 -16.44 -22.15 0.74
CA TYR A 146 -15.35 -21.94 1.70
C TYR A 146 -14.21 -22.97 1.53
N GLU A 147 -14.56 -24.22 1.25
CA GLU A 147 -13.60 -25.31 1.02
C GLU A 147 -12.61 -25.04 -0.12
N LEU A 148 -12.98 -24.26 -1.15
CA LEU A 148 -12.04 -23.85 -2.21
C LEU A 148 -11.02 -22.82 -1.70
N VAL A 149 -11.45 -21.96 -0.78
CA VAL A 149 -10.58 -20.96 -0.14
C VAL A 149 -9.63 -21.66 0.84
N SER A 150 -10.16 -22.51 1.72
CA SER A 150 -9.36 -23.19 2.75
C SER A 150 -8.30 -24.14 2.17
N LYS A 151 -8.60 -24.77 1.03
CA LYS A 151 -7.65 -25.66 0.31
C LYS A 151 -6.74 -24.92 -0.67
N GLY A 152 -6.81 -23.60 -0.76
CA GLY A 152 -5.88 -22.79 -1.55
C GLY A 152 -6.09 -22.85 -3.07
N HIS A 153 -7.33 -23.01 -3.53
CA HIS A 153 -7.65 -23.02 -4.97
C HIS A 153 -8.01 -21.64 -5.54
N ILE A 154 -8.23 -20.63 -4.69
CA ILE A 154 -8.59 -19.27 -5.09
C ILE A 154 -7.34 -18.38 -5.09
N TYR A 155 -7.08 -17.74 -6.23
CA TYR A 155 -5.94 -16.84 -6.45
C TYR A 155 -6.43 -15.48 -6.92
N VAL A 156 -5.63 -14.44 -6.65
CA VAL A 156 -5.86 -13.09 -7.16
C VAL A 156 -4.71 -12.74 -8.09
N ALA A 157 -5.02 -12.34 -9.32
CA ALA A 157 -4.00 -11.89 -10.25
C ALA A 157 -3.41 -10.55 -9.79
N GLN A 158 -2.10 -10.40 -9.96
CA GLN A 158 -1.37 -9.16 -9.69
C GLN A 158 -0.78 -8.63 -11.00
N PRO A 159 -1.58 -7.90 -11.81
CA PRO A 159 -1.06 -7.29 -13.03
C PRO A 159 -0.02 -6.20 -12.69
N PRO A 160 0.92 -5.92 -13.61
CA PRO A 160 1.86 -4.81 -13.42
C PRO A 160 1.12 -3.47 -13.40
N LEU A 161 1.51 -2.58 -12.51
CA LEU A 161 0.94 -1.23 -12.39
C LEU A 161 1.59 -0.23 -13.35
N PHE A 162 2.89 -0.39 -13.59
CA PHE A 162 3.68 0.52 -14.41
C PHE A 162 4.38 -0.21 -15.54
N ARG A 163 4.55 0.50 -16.66
CA ARG A 163 5.42 0.10 -17.77
C ARG A 163 6.45 1.19 -17.98
N VAL A 164 7.68 0.95 -17.57
CA VAL A 164 8.81 1.86 -17.76
C VAL A 164 9.48 1.51 -19.08
N LYS A 165 9.62 2.48 -19.98
CA LYS A 165 10.29 2.31 -21.27
C LYS A 165 11.49 3.25 -21.34
N SER A 166 12.69 2.68 -21.48
CA SER A 166 13.94 3.41 -21.68
C SER A 166 14.59 2.97 -22.98
N LYS A 167 14.62 3.85 -23.98
CA LYS A 167 15.13 3.55 -25.34
C LYS A 167 14.50 2.27 -25.91
N LYS A 168 15.25 1.15 -25.89
CA LYS A 168 14.84 -0.17 -26.40
C LYS A 168 14.30 -1.09 -25.30
N ASP A 169 14.61 -0.83 -24.04
CA ASP A 169 14.27 -1.69 -22.92
C ASP A 169 12.90 -1.33 -22.35
N THR A 170 12.09 -2.35 -22.07
CA THR A 170 10.75 -2.20 -21.48
C THR A 170 10.66 -3.07 -20.23
N TYR A 171 10.35 -2.44 -19.10
CA TYR A 171 10.20 -3.08 -17.81
C TYR A 171 8.76 -2.92 -17.32
N TYR A 172 8.21 -3.99 -16.77
CA TYR A 172 6.90 -4.00 -16.13
C TYR A 172 7.10 -4.09 -14.64
N ILE A 173 6.51 -3.15 -13.92
CA ILE A 173 6.76 -2.94 -12.50
C ILE A 173 5.44 -3.01 -11.75
N GLN A 174 5.43 -3.72 -10.62
CA GLN A 174 4.22 -3.94 -9.85
C GLN A 174 4.01 -2.88 -8.78
N THR A 175 5.08 -2.33 -8.21
CA THR A 175 4.96 -1.39 -7.08
C THR A 175 5.50 0.01 -7.43
N GLU A 176 4.96 1.02 -6.77
CA GLU A 176 5.49 2.39 -6.90
C GLU A 176 6.93 2.49 -6.37
N GLU A 177 7.26 1.73 -5.33
CA GLU A 177 8.61 1.68 -4.76
C GLU A 177 9.63 1.12 -5.76
N GLU A 178 9.33 -0.03 -6.39
CA GLU A 178 10.15 -0.58 -7.48
C GLU A 178 10.28 0.43 -8.64
N MET A 179 9.21 1.16 -8.95
CA MET A 179 9.24 2.17 -10.01
C MET A 179 10.20 3.31 -9.65
N LYS A 180 10.10 3.85 -8.43
CA LYS A 180 10.99 4.90 -7.92
C LYS A 180 12.44 4.44 -7.93
N ASN A 181 12.71 3.23 -7.47
CA ASN A 181 14.05 2.64 -7.49
C ASN A 181 14.59 2.49 -8.92
N GLN A 182 13.79 1.99 -9.86
CA GLN A 182 14.20 1.83 -11.25
C GLN A 182 14.47 3.19 -11.92
N LEU A 183 13.63 4.20 -11.66
CA LEU A 183 13.83 5.55 -12.16
C LEU A 183 15.08 6.20 -11.56
N LEU A 184 15.33 6.00 -10.27
CA LEU A 184 16.54 6.46 -9.59
C LEU A 184 17.78 5.86 -10.25
N GLU A 185 17.81 4.55 -10.48
CA GLU A 185 18.94 3.88 -11.14
C GLU A 185 19.16 4.36 -12.58
N LEU A 186 18.08 4.54 -13.34
CA LEU A 186 18.15 5.12 -14.69
C LEU A 186 18.62 6.58 -14.69
N GLY A 187 18.30 7.34 -13.64
CA GLY A 187 18.77 8.71 -13.44
C GLY A 187 20.23 8.80 -12.99
N LEU A 188 20.67 7.83 -12.17
CA LEU A 188 21.99 7.79 -11.56
C LEU A 188 23.11 7.43 -12.53
N GLY A 189 22.86 6.57 -13.52
CA GLY A 189 23.76 6.27 -14.66
C GLY A 189 25.24 6.64 -14.49
N GLU A 190 25.75 7.55 -15.32
CA GLU A 190 27.10 8.14 -15.25
C GLU A 190 27.08 9.51 -14.56
N SER A 191 26.20 9.68 -13.57
CA SER A 191 26.07 10.97 -12.87
C SER A 191 27.19 11.16 -11.86
N VAL A 192 27.78 12.35 -11.87
CA VAL A 192 28.86 12.78 -10.97
C VAL A 192 28.46 14.08 -10.32
N LEU A 193 28.50 14.16 -9.00
CA LEU A 193 28.26 15.38 -8.24
C LEU A 193 29.58 15.98 -7.78
N ASP A 194 29.86 17.21 -8.19
CA ASP A 194 30.93 18.04 -7.66
C ASP A 194 30.38 18.85 -6.47
N ALA A 195 31.00 18.68 -5.30
CA ALA A 195 30.57 19.32 -4.06
C ALA A 195 31.06 20.77 -3.89
N GLY A 196 31.84 21.29 -4.84
CA GLY A 196 32.35 22.67 -4.82
C GLY A 196 33.54 22.90 -3.88
N ASP A 197 33.89 21.92 -3.05
CA ASP A 197 35.06 21.91 -2.17
C ASP A 197 36.18 20.96 -2.65
N GLY A 198 36.07 20.51 -3.90
CA GLY A 198 37.00 19.56 -4.53
C GLY A 198 36.64 18.08 -4.31
N ARG A 199 35.59 17.77 -3.55
CA ARG A 199 35.05 16.40 -3.46
C ARG A 199 34.15 16.09 -4.65
N THR A 200 34.30 14.89 -5.19
CA THR A 200 33.44 14.36 -6.25
C THR A 200 32.76 13.08 -5.77
N ILE A 201 31.44 13.01 -5.95
CA ILE A 201 30.61 11.86 -5.57
C ILE A 201 30.13 11.18 -6.85
N GLU A 202 30.49 9.91 -7.03
CA GLU A 202 30.18 9.14 -8.23
C GLU A 202 29.89 7.67 -7.90
N GLY A 203 29.39 6.93 -8.90
CA GLY A 203 29.14 5.49 -8.82
C GLY A 203 28.31 5.10 -7.59
N LYS A 204 28.88 4.23 -6.74
CA LYS A 204 28.16 3.70 -5.56
C LYS A 204 27.82 4.80 -4.55
N GLN A 205 28.72 5.75 -4.32
CA GLN A 205 28.48 6.84 -3.35
C GLN A 205 27.37 7.76 -3.85
N MET A 206 27.30 8.02 -5.15
CA MET A 206 26.19 8.80 -5.74
C MET A 206 24.85 8.09 -5.59
N ALA A 207 24.83 6.77 -5.76
CA ALA A 207 23.62 5.97 -5.53
C ALA A 207 23.19 5.97 -4.05
N GLU A 208 24.14 5.85 -3.11
CA GLU A 208 23.87 5.93 -1.68
C GLU A 208 23.34 7.32 -1.29
N LEU A 209 23.96 8.39 -1.79
CA LEU A 209 23.52 9.77 -1.58
C LEU A 209 22.08 10.01 -2.10
N ALA A 210 21.80 9.63 -3.34
CA ALA A 210 20.48 9.85 -3.93
C ALA A 210 19.37 9.04 -3.25
N ARG A 211 19.66 7.81 -2.81
CA ARG A 211 18.70 7.02 -2.00
C ARG A 211 18.45 7.65 -0.64
N ALA A 212 19.51 8.13 0.03
CA ALA A 212 19.38 8.81 1.31
C ALA A 212 18.55 10.09 1.19
N MET A 213 18.80 10.88 0.14
CA MET A 213 18.04 12.09 -0.15
C MET A 213 16.58 11.81 -0.51
N ALA A 214 16.30 10.83 -1.37
CA ALA A 214 14.93 10.45 -1.72
C ALA A 214 14.13 10.01 -0.49
N THR A 215 14.74 9.24 0.41
CA THR A 215 14.12 8.81 1.68
C THR A 215 13.92 9.99 2.64
N MET A 216 14.88 10.91 2.68
CA MET A 216 14.80 12.11 3.51
C MET A 216 13.71 13.06 3.02
N GLU A 217 13.52 13.21 1.70
CA GLU A 217 12.52 14.10 1.10
C GLU A 217 11.10 13.82 1.60
N ASP A 218 10.68 12.55 1.61
CA ASP A 218 9.36 12.16 2.13
C ASP A 218 9.19 12.56 3.61
N SER A 219 10.27 12.45 4.39
CA SER A 219 10.29 12.83 5.80
C SER A 219 10.27 14.35 6.00
N LEU A 220 10.95 15.11 5.12
CA LEU A 220 10.94 16.57 5.11
C LEU A 220 9.55 17.11 4.76
N VAL A 221 8.89 16.55 3.75
CA VAL A 221 7.51 16.91 3.40
C VAL A 221 6.55 16.62 4.56
N ALA A 222 6.73 15.50 5.26
CA ALA A 222 5.94 15.19 6.46
C ALA A 222 6.15 16.23 7.58
N LEU A 223 7.40 16.65 7.81
CA LEU A 223 7.74 17.69 8.80
C LEU A 223 7.15 19.05 8.41
N GLU A 224 7.24 19.43 7.13
CA GLU A 224 6.68 20.69 6.61
C GLU A 224 5.15 20.72 6.71
N ARG A 225 4.46 19.58 6.54
CA ARG A 225 3.00 19.46 6.75
C ARG A 225 2.57 19.73 8.20
N ARG A 226 3.48 19.55 9.18
CA ARG A 226 3.26 19.95 10.58
C ARG A 226 3.57 21.43 10.84
N GLY A 227 3.92 22.20 9.80
CA GLY A 227 4.29 23.61 9.92
C GLY A 227 5.71 23.85 10.43
N ILE A 228 6.53 22.80 10.54
CA ILE A 228 7.92 22.92 10.97
C ILE A 228 8.81 22.95 9.72
N SER A 229 9.36 24.12 9.38
CA SER A 229 10.30 24.21 8.26
C SER A 229 11.67 23.64 8.63
N LEU A 230 12.36 23.01 7.66
CA LEU A 230 13.71 22.48 7.89
C LEU A 230 14.68 23.57 8.36
N ARG A 231 14.61 24.78 7.78
CA ARG A 231 15.43 25.93 8.18
C ARG A 231 15.19 26.31 9.64
N ALA A 232 13.93 26.35 10.09
CA ALA A 232 13.63 26.67 11.50
C ALA A 232 14.08 25.54 12.44
N HIS A 233 13.95 24.28 12.02
CA HIS A 233 14.36 23.14 12.82
C HIS A 233 15.88 23.00 12.93
N ALA A 234 16.61 23.39 11.89
CA ALA A 234 18.07 23.40 11.87
C ALA A 234 18.68 24.27 12.97
N LEU A 235 18.02 25.38 13.34
CA LEU A 235 18.45 26.23 14.46
C LEU A 235 18.38 25.52 15.83
N ARG A 236 17.65 24.40 15.91
CA ARG A 236 17.50 23.58 17.11
C ARG A 236 18.45 22.37 17.11
N GLN A 237 19.29 22.22 16.11
CA GLN A 237 20.25 21.11 16.04
C GLN A 237 21.18 21.14 17.24
N ASP A 238 21.39 19.98 17.85
CA ASP A 238 22.37 19.82 18.92
C ASP A 238 23.79 20.06 18.37
N PRO A 239 24.56 21.01 18.93
CA PRO A 239 25.87 21.37 18.40
C PRO A 239 26.94 20.29 18.59
N VAL A 240 26.72 19.32 19.49
CA VAL A 240 27.65 18.22 19.77
C VAL A 240 27.25 16.99 18.98
N THR A 241 25.98 16.58 19.06
CA THR A 241 25.51 15.35 18.42
C THR A 241 25.12 15.54 16.96
N LEU A 242 24.94 16.81 16.52
CA LEU A 242 24.46 17.20 15.19
C LEU A 242 23.08 16.61 14.84
N LYS A 243 22.31 16.19 15.85
CA LYS A 243 20.97 15.65 15.67
C LYS A 243 19.92 16.74 15.85
N LEU A 244 18.87 16.64 15.06
CA LEU A 244 17.66 17.42 15.21
C LEU A 244 16.79 16.85 16.35
N PRO A 245 16.14 17.70 17.16
CA PRO A 245 15.24 17.25 18.21
C PRO A 245 14.06 16.45 17.66
N VAL A 246 13.81 15.29 18.26
CA VAL A 246 12.75 14.34 17.86
C VAL A 246 11.48 14.53 18.70
N PHE A 247 11.62 15.01 19.93
CA PHE A 247 10.51 15.23 20.84
C PHE A 247 10.20 16.72 20.94
N HIS A 248 8.93 17.07 20.74
CA HIS A 248 8.38 18.40 20.96
C HIS A 248 7.38 18.35 22.11
N VAL A 249 7.66 19.09 23.17
CA VAL A 249 6.90 19.06 24.42
C VAL A 249 6.30 20.42 24.69
N PHE A 250 5.02 20.43 25.02
CA PHE A 250 4.30 21.63 25.41
C PHE A 250 3.94 21.58 26.89
N ILE A 251 4.24 22.66 27.61
CA ILE A 251 3.74 22.93 28.96
C ILE A 251 2.99 24.26 28.93
N GLY A 252 1.67 24.20 28.80
CA GLY A 252 0.85 25.39 28.55
C GLY A 252 1.24 26.04 27.20
N THR A 253 1.83 27.23 27.25
CA THR A 253 2.32 27.95 26.06
C THR A 253 3.83 27.83 25.84
N GLN A 254 4.54 27.15 26.74
CA GLN A 254 6.00 26.96 26.63
C GLN A 254 6.30 25.72 25.81
N GLU A 255 7.23 25.86 24.87
CA GLU A 255 7.73 24.78 24.04
C GLU A 255 9.12 24.33 24.48
N HIS A 256 9.31 23.01 24.54
CA HIS A 256 10.57 22.37 24.85
C HIS A 256 10.88 21.31 23.80
N TRP A 257 12.16 21.18 23.44
CA TRP A 257 12.62 20.29 22.37
C TRP A 257 13.71 19.38 22.91
N PHE A 258 13.62 18.09 22.61
CA PHE A 258 14.60 17.11 23.09
C PHE A 258 15.05 16.17 21.97
N THR A 259 16.32 15.81 21.98
CA THR A 259 16.94 14.94 20.98
C THR A 259 16.82 13.48 21.39
N THR A 260 16.92 13.21 22.70
CA THR A 260 16.88 11.85 23.25
C THR A 260 15.73 11.64 24.21
N ARG A 261 15.31 10.37 24.35
CA ARG A 261 14.27 9.99 25.31
C ARG A 261 14.73 10.24 26.75
N ASN A 262 16.02 10.05 27.04
CA ASN A 262 16.59 10.30 28.36
C ASN A 262 16.50 11.77 28.78
N GLU A 263 16.75 12.71 27.86
CA GLU A 263 16.57 14.14 28.12
C GLU A 263 15.11 14.48 28.44
N LEU A 264 14.17 13.92 27.66
CA LEU A 264 12.73 14.07 27.88
C LEU A 264 12.30 13.53 29.25
N ASP A 265 12.75 12.33 29.60
CA ASP A 265 12.40 11.68 30.87
C ASP A 265 13.01 12.43 32.07
N ALA A 266 14.26 12.92 31.94
CA ALA A 266 14.88 13.77 32.96
C ALA A 266 14.15 15.09 33.14
N PHE A 267 13.71 15.73 32.04
CA PHE A 267 12.90 16.93 32.09
C PHE A 267 11.55 16.68 32.75
N ARG A 268 10.88 15.58 32.40
CA ARG A 268 9.60 15.18 33.00
C ARG A 268 9.74 14.98 34.52
N ALA A 269 10.74 14.22 34.97
CA ALA A 269 11.01 13.98 36.39
C ALA A 269 11.25 15.30 37.15
N ALA A 270 12.03 16.22 36.57
CA ALA A 270 12.30 17.52 37.17
C ALA A 270 11.06 18.44 37.23
N GLN A 271 10.10 18.28 36.31
CA GLN A 271 8.83 19.00 36.37
C GLN A 271 7.90 18.40 37.42
N GLU A 272 7.77 17.08 37.47
CA GLU A 272 6.97 16.35 38.48
C GLU A 272 7.43 16.68 39.91
N GLU A 273 8.75 16.79 40.15
CA GLU A 273 9.32 17.20 41.44
C GLU A 273 8.95 18.65 41.81
N LYS A 274 8.88 19.57 40.82
CA LYS A 274 8.51 20.98 41.04
C LYS A 274 7.02 21.19 41.26
N THR A 275 6.17 20.40 40.62
CA THR A 275 4.70 20.51 40.75
C THR A 275 4.12 19.65 41.87
N GLY A 276 4.91 18.77 42.48
CA GLY A 276 4.48 17.97 43.64
C GLY A 276 3.41 16.92 43.33
N GLY A 277 3.29 16.51 42.07
CA GLY A 277 2.29 15.54 41.59
C GLY A 277 2.60 15.02 40.18
N GLU A 278 2.02 13.87 39.83
CA GLU A 278 2.14 13.26 38.50
C GLU A 278 1.59 14.19 37.42
N LEU A 279 2.34 14.38 36.32
CA LEU A 279 1.86 15.16 35.18
C LEU A 279 1.00 14.27 34.29
N ALA A 280 -0.18 14.76 33.92
CA ALA A 280 -1.03 14.12 32.92
C ALA A 280 -0.37 14.27 31.54
N VAL A 281 -0.02 13.15 30.91
CA VAL A 281 0.50 13.09 29.55
C VAL A 281 -0.68 12.92 28.61
N SER A 282 -0.84 13.84 27.67
CA SER A 282 -1.81 13.69 26.57
C SER A 282 -1.05 13.48 25.26
N ASP A 283 -1.44 12.45 24.52
CA ASP A 283 -0.88 12.10 23.20
C ASP A 283 -1.56 12.89 22.06
N THR A 284 -2.48 13.80 22.39
CA THR A 284 -3.26 14.59 21.43
C THR A 284 -3.37 16.05 21.85
N GLU A 285 -3.26 16.97 20.89
CA GLU A 285 -3.36 18.44 21.09
C GLU A 285 -4.71 18.93 21.65
N ALA A 286 -5.69 18.05 21.89
CA ALA A 286 -7.10 18.39 22.03
C ALA A 286 -7.77 17.91 23.34
N GLU A 287 -7.10 17.99 24.49
CA GLU A 287 -7.76 17.83 25.80
C GLU A 287 -7.74 19.13 26.62
N ARG A 288 -8.91 19.46 27.16
CA ARG A 288 -9.12 20.61 28.06
C ARG A 288 -8.32 20.40 29.35
N PRO A 289 -7.86 21.47 30.02
CA PRO A 289 -7.14 21.36 31.28
C PRO A 289 -7.96 20.53 32.28
N THR A 290 -7.36 19.44 32.76
CA THR A 290 -7.95 18.61 33.80
C THR A 290 -7.74 19.29 35.15
N THR A 291 -8.78 19.30 35.98
CA THR A 291 -8.68 19.70 37.38
C THR A 291 -8.31 18.48 38.22
N ASP A 292 -7.40 18.64 39.17
CA ASP A 292 -7.16 17.61 40.19
C ASP A 292 -8.41 17.44 41.09
N GLY A 293 -8.41 16.42 41.96
CA GLY A 293 -9.50 16.17 42.92
C GLY A 293 -9.74 17.30 43.94
N ASN A 294 -8.91 18.35 43.93
CA ASN A 294 -9.00 19.55 44.76
C ASN A 294 -9.32 20.83 43.97
N GLY A 295 -9.57 20.75 42.66
CA GLY A 295 -9.94 21.89 41.82
C GLY A 295 -8.78 22.79 41.36
N GLN A 296 -7.52 22.37 41.50
CA GLN A 296 -6.37 23.07 40.91
C GLN A 296 -6.18 22.66 39.45
N ALA A 297 -5.79 23.64 38.62
CA ALA A 297 -5.48 23.41 37.20
C ALA A 297 -4.21 22.55 37.09
N MET A 298 -4.37 21.30 36.64
CA MET A 298 -3.25 20.40 36.38
C MET A 298 -2.50 20.94 35.16
N ARG A 299 -1.17 21.07 35.25
CA ARG A 299 -0.36 21.41 34.08
C ARG A 299 -0.30 20.17 33.19
N THR A 300 -1.13 20.13 32.16
CA THR A 300 -1.09 19.06 31.16
C THR A 300 0.19 19.19 30.33
N LEU A 301 0.89 18.08 30.16
CA LEU A 301 2.10 17.99 29.35
C LEU A 301 1.73 17.23 28.07
N THR A 302 1.88 17.88 26.92
CA THR A 302 1.65 17.26 25.61
C THR A 302 2.98 16.89 25.00
N ILE A 303 3.16 15.62 24.62
CA ILE A 303 4.38 15.12 23.98
C ILE A 303 4.05 14.75 22.55
N VAL A 304 4.75 15.36 21.60
CA VAL A 304 4.69 15.00 20.19
C VAL A 304 6.03 14.36 19.80
N GLU A 305 6.02 13.08 19.43
CA GLU A 305 7.19 12.43 18.83
C GLU A 305 7.15 12.59 17.30
N LEU A 306 8.20 13.21 16.75
CA LEU A 306 8.37 13.45 15.32
C LEU A 306 9.16 12.29 14.70
N HIS A 307 8.48 11.18 14.39
CA HIS A 307 9.13 10.00 13.81
C HIS A 307 9.86 10.31 12.49
N GLU A 308 9.36 11.26 11.71
CA GLU A 308 10.01 11.77 10.50
C GLU A 308 11.40 12.36 10.78
N VAL A 309 11.61 13.02 11.93
CA VAL A 309 12.90 13.58 12.32
C VAL A 309 13.90 12.48 12.65
N ARG A 310 13.44 11.32 13.13
CA ARG A 310 14.30 10.14 13.33
C ARG A 310 14.86 9.67 11.99
N THR A 311 14.03 9.60 10.95
CA THR A 311 14.47 9.26 9.59
C THR A 311 15.43 10.31 9.04
N ILE A 312 15.12 11.60 9.20
CA ILE A 312 16.00 12.70 8.78
C ILE A 312 17.37 12.59 9.46
N ASN A 313 17.42 12.38 10.79
CA ASN A 313 18.67 12.22 11.52
C ASN A 313 19.50 11.02 11.05
N ASN A 314 18.86 9.89 10.73
CA ASN A 314 19.54 8.72 10.20
C ASN A 314 20.14 9.01 8.82
N MET A 315 19.36 9.62 7.92
CA MET A 315 19.82 9.96 6.57
C MET A 315 20.91 11.06 6.60
N LEU A 316 20.82 12.02 7.52
CA LEU A 316 21.88 13.02 7.76
C LEU A 316 23.19 12.35 8.21
N ALA A 317 23.11 11.32 9.07
CA ALA A 317 24.29 10.57 9.50
C ALA A 317 24.93 9.79 8.34
N ASP A 318 24.13 9.26 7.41
CA ASP A 318 24.65 8.61 6.21
C ASP A 318 25.27 9.63 5.25
N MET A 319 24.63 10.77 5.05
CA MET A 319 25.16 11.90 4.28
C MET A 319 26.47 12.46 4.86
N ALA A 320 26.59 12.50 6.19
CA ALA A 320 27.80 12.94 6.88
C ALA A 320 29.02 12.05 6.59
N LYS A 321 28.83 10.75 6.33
CA LYS A 321 29.93 9.85 5.90
C LYS A 321 30.50 10.25 4.54
N MET A 322 29.70 10.92 3.72
CA MET A 322 30.09 11.48 2.43
C MET A 322 30.53 12.95 2.53
N GLY A 323 30.53 13.51 3.75
CA GLY A 323 30.91 14.89 4.08
C GLY A 323 29.84 15.95 3.81
N PHE A 324 28.58 15.55 3.70
CA PHE A 324 27.46 16.49 3.64
C PHE A 324 26.84 16.69 5.03
N SER A 325 26.23 17.84 5.20
CA SER A 325 25.68 18.32 6.46
C SER A 325 24.28 18.89 6.24
N LEU A 326 23.62 19.26 7.35
CA LEU A 326 22.29 19.85 7.29
C LEU A 326 22.26 21.18 6.51
N THR A 327 23.34 21.96 6.52
CA THR A 327 23.39 23.25 5.81
C THR A 327 23.40 23.07 4.31
N ASP A 328 23.94 21.95 3.79
CA ASP A 328 23.94 21.63 2.36
C ASP A 328 22.53 21.40 1.81
N LEU A 329 21.54 21.10 2.67
CA LEU A 329 20.13 20.91 2.31
C LEU A 329 19.32 22.21 2.32
N ILE A 330 19.85 23.29 2.91
CA ILE A 330 19.12 24.54 3.13
C ILE A 330 19.62 25.59 2.14
N PRO A 331 18.73 26.29 1.42
CA PRO A 331 19.14 27.39 0.56
C PRO A 331 19.89 28.47 1.36
N GLU A 332 21.07 28.87 0.88
CA GLU A 332 21.85 29.99 1.42
C GLU A 332 21.66 31.24 0.54
N GLU A 333 21.44 32.39 1.16
CA GLU A 333 21.42 33.67 0.45
C GLU A 333 22.87 34.14 0.23
N ARG A 334 23.41 33.91 -0.97
CA ARG A 334 24.76 34.33 -1.35
C ARG A 334 24.68 35.63 -2.16
N THR A 335 25.32 36.70 -1.67
CA THR A 335 25.43 37.96 -2.39
C THR A 335 26.75 38.02 -3.16
N GLY A 336 26.70 38.23 -4.48
CA GLY A 336 27.88 38.52 -5.31
C GLY A 336 28.56 37.34 -6.02
N THR A 337 28.02 36.12 -5.92
CA THR A 337 28.48 34.95 -6.70
C THR A 337 27.29 34.24 -7.34
N GLU A 338 27.29 34.10 -8.67
CA GLU A 338 26.27 33.37 -9.44
C GLU A 338 26.61 31.88 -9.62
N GLU A 339 27.77 31.43 -9.12
CA GLU A 339 28.19 30.04 -9.26
C GLU A 339 27.43 29.13 -8.29
N PRO A 340 26.85 28.01 -8.80
CA PRO A 340 26.10 27.06 -7.98
C PRO A 340 27.03 26.38 -6.97
N ARG A 341 26.49 26.07 -5.79
CA ARG A 341 27.26 25.42 -4.71
C ARG A 341 27.66 23.98 -5.05
N PHE A 342 26.80 23.27 -5.77
CA PHE A 342 27.06 21.92 -6.26
C PHE A 342 26.87 21.87 -7.78
N GLN A 343 27.61 20.99 -8.46
CA GLN A 343 27.41 20.75 -9.89
C GLN A 343 27.15 19.27 -10.15
N LEU A 344 25.96 18.96 -10.65
CA LEU A 344 25.59 17.64 -11.10
C LEU A 344 25.91 17.50 -12.59
N ARG A 345 26.82 16.59 -12.94
CA ARG A 345 27.19 16.26 -14.31
C ARG A 345 26.61 14.92 -14.70
N ARG A 346 26.07 14.81 -15.91
CA ARG A 346 25.58 13.54 -16.48
C ARG A 346 25.96 13.43 -17.94
N GLY A 347 27.18 12.95 -18.22
CA GLY A 347 27.77 13.08 -19.56
C GLY A 347 28.16 14.54 -19.83
N GLU A 348 27.69 15.10 -20.95
CA GLU A 348 27.94 16.51 -21.32
C GLU A 348 27.13 17.57 -20.52
N PRO A 349 25.84 17.38 -20.19
CA PRO A 349 25.10 18.38 -19.44
C PRO A 349 25.60 18.49 -17.99
N THR A 350 25.74 19.74 -17.54
CA THR A 350 26.01 20.11 -16.15
C THR A 350 24.85 20.95 -15.62
N THR A 351 24.34 20.60 -14.44
CA THR A 351 23.27 21.31 -13.74
C THR A 351 23.82 21.83 -12.42
N GLY A 352 23.69 23.14 -12.20
CA GLY A 352 24.05 23.77 -10.93
C GLY A 352 22.94 23.61 -9.89
N LEU A 353 23.31 23.27 -8.65
CA LEU A 353 22.41 23.16 -7.51
C LEU A 353 22.87 24.12 -6.40
N ASP A 354 21.93 24.86 -5.81
CA ASP A 354 22.21 25.78 -4.70
C ASP A 354 22.13 25.06 -3.34
N PRO A 355 20.99 24.44 -2.96
CA PRO A 355 21.01 23.33 -2.03
C PRO A 355 21.17 22.02 -2.80
N ILE A 356 21.82 21.03 -2.18
CA ILE A 356 21.95 19.69 -2.79
C ILE A 356 20.60 19.02 -3.05
N ARG A 357 19.56 19.44 -2.32
CA ARG A 357 18.15 18.99 -2.44
C ARG A 357 17.45 19.45 -3.73
N ALA A 358 17.91 20.53 -4.36
CA ALA A 358 17.27 21.09 -5.57
C ALA A 358 17.38 20.14 -6.76
#